data_AF-A0A7V0UDZ9-F1
#
_entry.id   AF-A0A7V0UDZ9-F1
#
_cell.length_a   1.000
_cell.length_b   1.000
_cell.length_c   1.000
_cell.angle_alpha   90.00
_cell.angle_beta   90.00
_cell.angle_gamma   90.00
#
_symmetry.space_group_name_H-M   'P 1'
#
loop_
_entity.id
_entity.type
_entity.pdbx_description
1 polymer ?
#
loop_
_entity_poly.entity_id
_entity_poly.type
_entity_poly.pdbx_seq_one_letter_code
_entity_poly.pdbx_strand_id
1 'polypeptide(L)'
;MSEHHIIIKVDGQQRPIPFNSKNPNVVEEVHKVRTGDKMKWTSPEGRVEVVFTSRSPLDGGNGGEQFRAVRSDASGVFRYKCTVIDRNGKRFGWPDTDSGGGSVEVLPLR
;
A
#
# COMPACT_ATOMS: atom_id res chain seq x y z
N MET A 1 15.74 11.48 1.08
CA MET A 1 14.99 10.51 0.28
C MET A 1 15.16 9.16 0.95
N SER A 2 14.05 8.58 1.42
CA SER A 2 14.02 7.25 2.04
C SER A 2 13.21 6.28 1.19
N GLU A 3 13.50 4.99 1.33
CA GLU A 3 12.72 3.93 0.71
C GLU A 3 11.82 3.25 1.75
N HIS A 4 10.53 3.12 1.42
CA HIS A 4 9.52 2.54 2.28
C HIS A 4 8.97 1.28 1.63
N HIS A 5 9.04 0.19 2.39
CA HIS A 5 8.59 -1.13 1.95
C HIS A 5 7.40 -1.56 2.79
N ILE A 6 6.21 -1.46 2.21
CA ILE A 6 4.95 -1.82 2.87
C ILE A 6 4.66 -3.29 2.56
N ILE A 7 4.59 -4.12 3.60
CA ILE A 7 4.26 -5.54 3.47
C ILE A 7 2.75 -5.69 3.61
N ILE A 8 2.11 -6.34 2.64
CA ILE A 8 0.70 -6.72 2.68
C ILE A 8 0.61 -8.21 3.00
N LYS A 9 -0.27 -8.59 3.93
CA LYS A 9 -0.62 -9.99 4.21
C LYS A 9 -2.11 -10.21 3.98
N VAL A 10 -2.51 -11.45 3.74
CA VAL A 10 -3.92 -11.83 3.66
C VAL A 10 -4.37 -12.36 5.03
N ASP A 11 -5.39 -11.74 5.62
CA ASP A 11 -5.94 -12.17 6.91
C ASP A 11 -6.84 -13.42 6.80
N GLY A 12 -7.30 -13.95 7.94
CA GLY A 12 -8.16 -15.13 7.98
C GLY A 12 -9.54 -14.94 7.31
N GLN A 13 -9.93 -13.71 6.99
CA GLN A 13 -11.13 -13.36 6.24
C GLN A 13 -10.84 -13.12 4.75
N GLN A 14 -9.66 -13.49 4.27
CA GLN A 14 -9.24 -13.30 2.87
C GLN A 14 -9.10 -11.81 2.48
N ARG A 15 -8.79 -10.94 3.45
CA ARG A 15 -8.61 -9.50 3.22
C ARG A 15 -7.13 -9.13 3.22
N PRO A 16 -6.63 -8.44 2.19
CA PRO A 16 -5.28 -7.88 2.19
C PRO A 16 -5.14 -6.72 3.19
N ILE A 17 -4.22 -6.82 4.15
CA ILE A 17 -3.97 -5.80 5.17
C ILE A 17 -2.49 -5.40 5.24
N PRO A 18 -2.16 -4.10 5.43
CA PRO A 18 -0.80 -3.67 5.73
C PRO A 18 -0.33 -4.27 7.06
N PHE A 19 0.78 -5.00 6.98
CA PHE A 19 1.37 -5.71 8.11
C PHE A 19 2.42 -4.84 8.80
N ASN A 20 2.19 -4.55 10.08
CA ASN A 20 3.19 -3.93 10.94
C ASN A 20 4.14 -5.00 11.49
N SER A 21 5.39 -5.00 11.04
CA SER A 21 6.39 -5.98 11.50
C SER A 21 6.80 -5.82 12.97
N LYS A 22 6.60 -4.63 13.54
CA LYS A 22 6.91 -4.35 14.96
C LYS A 22 5.75 -4.72 15.89
N ASN A 23 4.52 -4.71 15.39
CA ASN A 23 3.35 -5.14 16.13
C ASN A 23 2.36 -5.89 15.21
N PRO A 24 2.47 -7.22 15.11
CA PRO A 24 1.69 -8.02 14.16
C PRO A 24 0.18 -8.04 14.45
N ASN A 25 -0.24 -7.57 15.63
CA ASN A 25 -1.65 -7.46 16.00
C ASN A 25 -2.28 -6.13 15.58
N VAL A 26 -1.48 -5.21 15.02
CA VAL A 26 -1.92 -3.89 14.57
C VAL A 26 -1.83 -3.83 13.05
N VAL A 27 -2.97 -3.56 12.41
CA VAL A 27 -2.99 -3.17 11.00
C VAL A 27 -2.32 -1.80 10.90
N GLU A 28 -1.29 -1.66 10.07
CA GLU A 28 -0.68 -0.35 9.82
C GLU A 28 -1.57 0.46 8.89
N GLU A 29 -2.63 1.04 9.46
CA GLU A 29 -3.65 1.74 8.67
C GLU A 29 -3.12 3.03 8.03
N VAL A 30 -2.07 3.64 8.59
CA VAL A 30 -1.48 4.89 8.09
C VAL A 30 0.04 4.81 8.08
N HIS A 31 0.62 4.79 6.88
CA HIS A 31 2.06 4.84 6.67
C HIS A 31 2.51 6.27 6.37
N LYS A 32 3.48 6.79 7.13
CA LYS A 32 3.92 8.19 7.02
C LYS A 32 5.17 8.32 6.14
N VAL A 33 5.09 9.16 5.12
CA VAL A 33 6.19 9.40 4.16
C VAL A 33 6.36 10.89 3.89
N ARG A 34 7.43 11.25 3.17
CA ARG A 34 7.66 12.62 2.68
C ARG A 34 7.70 12.65 1.15
N THR A 35 7.49 13.83 0.57
CA THR A 35 7.70 14.06 -0.86
C THR A 35 9.11 13.64 -1.29
N GLY A 36 9.23 12.97 -2.43
CA GLY A 36 10.50 12.43 -2.94
C GLY A 36 10.96 11.13 -2.29
N ASP A 37 10.32 10.64 -1.22
CA ASP A 37 10.51 9.26 -0.77
C ASP A 37 10.02 8.27 -1.84
N LYS A 38 10.46 7.02 -1.77
CA LYS A 38 9.99 5.96 -2.65
C LYS A 38 9.20 4.91 -1.87
N MET A 39 8.14 4.40 -2.46
CA MET A 39 7.30 3.36 -1.85
C MET A 39 7.13 2.16 -2.78
N LYS A 40 7.07 0.97 -2.20
CA LYS A 40 6.59 -0.26 -2.86
C LYS A 40 5.76 -1.09 -1.89
N TRP A 41 4.94 -1.96 -2.46
CA TRP A 41 4.12 -2.93 -1.75
C TRP A 41 4.47 -4.34 -2.20
N THR A 42 4.61 -5.26 -1.25
CA THR A 42 4.83 -6.68 -1.55
C THR A 42 4.01 -7.56 -0.64
N SER A 43 3.79 -8.81 -1.01
CA SER A 43 3.14 -9.81 -0.18
C SER A 43 3.93 -11.11 -0.23
N PRO A 44 4.09 -11.83 0.90
CA PRO A 44 4.66 -13.18 0.87
C PRO A 44 3.76 -14.19 0.15
N GLU A 45 2.45 -13.93 0.09
CA GLU A 45 1.46 -14.77 -0.58
C GLU A 45 1.49 -14.63 -2.11
N GLY A 46 1.94 -13.49 -2.64
CA GLY A 46 2.12 -13.28 -4.08
C GLY A 46 2.23 -11.82 -4.50
N ARG A 47 1.78 -11.52 -5.72
CA ARG A 47 1.86 -10.17 -6.31
C ARG A 47 0.83 -9.24 -5.68
N VAL A 48 1.22 -7.99 -5.44
CA VAL A 48 0.31 -6.94 -4.94
C VAL A 48 0.00 -5.92 -6.03
N GLU A 49 -1.28 -5.65 -6.24
CA GLU A 49 -1.79 -4.50 -7.00
C GLU A 49 -2.36 -3.47 -6.02
N VAL A 50 -1.97 -2.20 -6.13
CA VAL A 50 -2.45 -1.13 -5.23
C VAL A 50 -3.11 -0.02 -6.01
N VAL A 51 -4.33 0.34 -5.62
CA VAL A 51 -5.11 1.42 -6.25
C VAL A 51 -5.49 2.45 -5.19
N PHE A 52 -5.14 3.70 -5.42
CA PHE A 52 -5.58 4.81 -4.57
C PHE A 52 -7.03 5.16 -4.89
N THR A 53 -7.85 5.38 -3.85
CA THR A 53 -9.27 5.71 -4.02
C THR A 53 -9.49 7.14 -4.51
N SER A 54 -8.46 7.97 -4.40
CA SER A 54 -8.37 9.33 -4.93
C SER A 54 -7.11 9.47 -5.78
N ARG A 55 -6.75 10.70 -6.16
CA ARG A 55 -5.50 10.98 -6.88
C ARG A 55 -4.32 10.38 -6.12
N SER A 56 -3.61 9.43 -6.73
CA SER A 56 -2.43 8.79 -6.12
C SER A 56 -1.38 9.82 -5.68
N PRO A 57 -0.68 9.61 -4.55
CA PRO A 57 0.48 10.40 -4.14
C PRO A 57 1.77 10.01 -4.89
N LEU A 58 1.73 9.00 -5.77
CA LEU A 58 2.90 8.49 -6.48
C LEU A 58 3.04 9.02 -7.90
N ASP A 59 4.28 9.10 -8.36
CA ASP A 59 4.60 9.28 -9.78
C ASP A 59 4.24 8.02 -10.58
N GLY A 60 3.46 8.22 -11.64
CA GLY A 60 2.98 7.13 -12.49
C GLY A 60 1.78 6.34 -11.94
N GLY A 61 1.06 6.87 -10.93
CA GLY A 61 -0.26 6.37 -10.55
C GLY A 61 -0.25 5.26 -9.49
N ASN A 62 -0.73 4.08 -9.84
CA ASN A 62 -0.96 2.98 -8.91
C ASN A 62 0.33 2.40 -8.31
N GLY A 63 0.22 1.82 -7.11
CA GLY A 63 1.33 1.18 -6.42
C GLY A 63 1.48 -0.31 -6.78
N GLY A 64 2.57 -0.92 -6.31
CA GLY A 64 2.84 -2.35 -6.50
C GLY A 64 4.28 -2.71 -6.10
N GLU A 65 4.81 -3.77 -6.69
CA GLU A 65 6.11 -4.36 -6.31
C GLU A 65 7.33 -3.52 -6.67
N GLN A 66 7.15 -2.52 -7.55
CA GLN A 66 8.20 -1.58 -7.95
C GLN A 66 8.17 -0.33 -7.09
N PHE A 67 9.36 0.18 -6.74
CA PHE A 67 9.48 1.47 -6.08
C PHE A 67 9.00 2.59 -6.99
N ARG A 68 8.10 3.42 -6.47
CA ARG A 68 7.63 4.65 -7.10
C ARG A 68 7.87 5.83 -6.17
N ALA A 69 8.30 6.96 -6.73
CA ALA A 69 8.51 8.17 -5.96
C ALA A 69 7.18 8.80 -5.54
N VAL A 70 7.14 9.38 -4.35
CA VAL A 70 6.07 10.26 -3.90
C VAL A 70 6.22 11.59 -4.63
N ARG A 71 5.16 12.04 -5.30
CA ARG A 71 5.17 13.28 -6.09
C ARG A 71 5.56 14.47 -5.22
N SER A 72 6.23 15.44 -5.82
CA SER A 72 6.60 16.69 -5.15
C SER A 72 5.40 17.54 -4.73
N ASP A 73 4.24 17.39 -5.39
CA ASP A 73 2.99 18.11 -5.10
C ASP A 73 2.06 17.37 -4.12
N ALA A 74 2.44 16.17 -3.66
CA ALA A 74 1.58 15.37 -2.80
C ALA A 74 1.63 15.86 -1.35
N SER A 75 0.47 16.08 -0.74
CA SER A 75 0.33 16.35 0.69
C SER A 75 -1.01 15.82 1.21
N GLY A 76 -1.04 15.40 2.47
CA GLY A 76 -2.24 14.89 3.13
C GLY A 76 -2.36 13.35 3.12
N VAL A 77 -3.57 12.86 3.37
CA VAL A 77 -3.85 11.42 3.54
C VAL A 77 -4.46 10.83 2.28
N PHE A 78 -3.86 9.74 1.80
CA PHE A 78 -4.22 9.03 0.58
C PHE A 78 -4.62 7.59 0.91
N ARG A 79 -5.92 7.31 0.85
CA ARG A 79 -6.44 5.95 1.05
C ARG A 79 -6.22 5.11 -0.20
N TYR A 80 -5.83 3.86 -0.01
CA TYR A 80 -5.66 2.89 -1.08
C TYR A 80 -6.32 1.56 -0.72
N LYS A 81 -6.74 0.84 -1.75
CA LYS A 81 -7.17 -0.56 -1.73
C LYS A 81 -6.07 -1.40 -2.35
N CYS A 82 -5.98 -2.67 -1.97
CA CYS A 82 -5.05 -3.59 -2.59
C CYS A 82 -5.70 -4.93 -2.95
N THR A 83 -5.08 -5.58 -3.93
CA THR A 83 -5.37 -6.94 -4.36
C THR A 83 -4.10 -7.76 -4.23
N VAL A 84 -4.20 -8.92 -3.59
CA VAL A 84 -3.12 -9.92 -3.58
C VAL A 84 -3.51 -11.03 -4.55
N ILE A 85 -2.59 -11.41 -5.41
CA ILE A 85 -2.76 -12.51 -6.37
C ILE A 85 -1.75 -13.58 -6.00
N ASP A 86 -2.23 -14.72 -5.51
CA ASP A 86 -1.35 -15.82 -5.11
C ASP A 86 -0.71 -16.52 -6.32
N ARG A 87 0.17 -17.47 -6.02
CA ARG A 87 0.90 -18.25 -7.04
C ARG A 87 -0.01 -19.12 -7.92
N ASN A 88 -1.24 -19.41 -7.47
CA ASN A 88 -2.24 -20.15 -8.22
C ASN A 88 -3.16 -19.23 -9.03
N GLY A 89 -2.92 -17.92 -8.99
CA GLY A 89 -3.75 -16.91 -9.66
C GLY A 89 -5.01 -16.54 -8.88
N LYS A 90 -5.21 -17.06 -7.66
CA LYS A 90 -6.36 -16.68 -6.84
C LYS A 90 -6.17 -15.25 -6.34
N ARG A 91 -7.24 -14.46 -6.47
CA ARG A 91 -7.29 -13.06 -6.06
C ARG A 91 -7.89 -12.93 -4.66
N PHE A 92 -7.31 -12.04 -3.86
CA PHE A 92 -7.76 -11.66 -2.52
C PHE A 92 -7.87 -10.14 -2.48
N GLY A 93 -8.97 -9.59 -1.94
CA GLY A 93 -9.23 -8.16 -1.98
C GLY A 93 -9.90 -7.73 -3.28
N TRP A 94 -9.66 -6.48 -3.70
CA TRP A 94 -10.41 -5.87 -4.80
C TRP A 94 -10.22 -6.60 -6.15
N PRO A 95 -11.25 -6.80 -7.00
CA PRO A 95 -12.65 -6.39 -6.87
C PRO A 95 -13.55 -7.39 -6.12
N ASP A 96 -13.01 -8.56 -5.74
CA ASP A 96 -13.78 -9.67 -5.18
C ASP A 96 -14.26 -9.39 -3.74
N THR A 97 -13.55 -8.52 -3.02
CA THR A 97 -14.00 -7.94 -1.75
C THR A 97 -13.60 -6.46 -1.68
N ASP A 98 -14.51 -5.58 -1.23
CA ASP A 98 -14.20 -4.13 -1.08
C ASP A 98 -13.36 -3.81 0.18
N SER A 99 -12.77 -4.85 0.78
CA SER A 99 -12.12 -4.77 2.07
C SER A 99 -10.63 -5.04 1.94
N GLY A 100 -9.83 -4.15 2.52
CA GLY A 100 -8.37 -4.25 2.54
C GLY A 100 -7.68 -2.96 2.12
N GLY A 101 -6.36 -2.93 2.31
CA GLY A 101 -5.53 -1.75 2.06
C GLY A 101 -5.35 -0.87 3.30
N GLY A 102 -4.98 0.37 3.07
CA GLY A 102 -4.59 1.30 4.13
C GLY A 102 -4.53 2.73 3.63
N SER A 103 -3.76 3.55 4.30
CA SER A 103 -3.54 4.95 3.94
C SER A 103 -2.06 5.29 3.95
N VAL A 104 -1.69 6.23 3.10
CA VAL A 104 -0.38 6.89 3.15
C VAL A 104 -0.62 8.34 3.54
N GLU A 105 0.05 8.81 4.59
CA GLU A 105 0.09 10.23 4.93
C GLU A 105 1.38 10.83 4.41
N VAL A 106 1.27 11.76 3.46
CA VAL A 106 2.40 12.54 2.94
C VAL A 106 2.55 13.79 3.78
N LEU A 107 3.62 13.81 4.58
CA LEU A 107 3.94 14.92 5.48
C LEU A 107 4.50 16.10 4.68
N PRO A 108 4.16 17.35 5.06
CA PRO A 108 4.71 18.53 4.43
C PRO A 108 6.24 18.57 4.56
N LEU A 109 6.91 19.11 3.53
CA LEU A 109 8.29 19.55 3.65
C LEU A 109 8.36 20.63 4.72
N ARG A 110 9.26 20.46 5.69
CA ARG A 110 9.55 21.49 6.69
C ARG A 110 10.34 22.62 6.07
#